data_AF-A0A0F8ZSX9-F1
#
_entry.id   AF-A0A0F8ZSX9-F1
#
_cell.length_a   1.000
_cell.length_b   1.000
_cell.length_c   1.000
_cell.angle_alpha   90.00
_cell.angle_beta   90.00
_cell.angle_gamma   90.00
#
_symmetry.space_group_name_H-M   'P 1'
#
loop_
_entity.id
_entity.type
_entity.pdbx_description
1 polymer ?
#
loop_
_entity_poly.entity_id
_entity_poly.type
_entity_poly.pdbx_seq_one_letter_code
_entity_poly.pdbx_strand_id
1 'polypeptide(L)'
;MIKGTNRQKETLKMRHYLGFSILSRETHLYAGLEQVATGQSKIPIIIKFLDHLLDLGFELKYVLMDREFYRAELLDEIKGMGGDVLIPAKQYKKVKQFIAEYLEGKKNRVIKYTFSSALEAKCRFFAYVYLIIK
;
A
#
# COMPACT_ATOMS: atom_id res chain seq x y z
N MET A 1 -7.56 -16.95 6.88
CA MET A 1 -8.10 -16.53 5.56
C MET A 1 -9.50 -15.97 5.78
N ILE A 2 -9.68 -14.66 5.81
CA ILE A 2 -11.02 -14.04 5.91
C ILE A 2 -11.56 -13.96 4.47
N LYS A 3 -12.41 -14.93 4.09
CA LYS A 3 -13.06 -14.98 2.78
C LYS A 3 -14.25 -14.04 2.75
N GLY A 4 -14.30 -13.16 1.74
CA GLY A 4 -15.54 -12.61 1.16
C GLY A 4 -16.41 -11.73 2.05
N THR A 5 -16.72 -10.52 1.58
CA THR A 5 -17.74 -9.67 2.20
C THR A 5 -19.14 -10.26 1.98
N ASN A 6 -19.62 -11.05 2.93
CA ASN A 6 -21.01 -11.45 3.05
C ASN A 6 -21.77 -10.39 3.84
N ARG A 7 -22.03 -9.21 3.26
CA ARG A 7 -22.94 -8.25 3.88
C ARG A 7 -24.37 -8.80 3.77
N GLN A 8 -24.82 -9.51 4.80
CA GLN A 8 -26.21 -9.96 4.87
C GLN A 8 -27.13 -8.78 5.20
N LYS A 9 -28.40 -8.88 4.81
CA LYS A 9 -29.40 -7.79 4.85
C LYS A 9 -29.60 -7.15 6.25
N GLU A 10 -29.18 -7.84 7.31
CA GLU A 10 -29.31 -7.41 8.72
C GLU A 10 -28.00 -6.94 9.37
N THR A 11 -26.87 -6.99 8.66
CA THR A 11 -25.58 -6.59 9.23
C THR A 11 -25.42 -5.05 9.22
N LEU A 12 -25.79 -4.41 10.33
CA LEU A 12 -25.71 -2.95 10.53
C LEU A 12 -24.26 -2.43 10.70
N LYS A 13 -23.33 -3.27 11.14
CA LYS A 13 -21.95 -2.88 11.46
C LYS A 13 -20.94 -3.80 10.78
N MET A 14 -20.07 -3.22 9.96
CA MET A 14 -18.91 -3.88 9.37
C MET A 14 -17.68 -3.67 10.27
N ARG A 15 -16.92 -4.73 10.53
CA ARG A 15 -15.63 -4.64 11.22
C ARG A 15 -14.51 -4.64 10.18
N HIS A 16 -13.64 -3.65 10.23
CA HIS A 16 -12.42 -3.64 9.41
C HIS A 16 -11.29 -4.22 10.23
N TYR A 17 -10.44 -5.01 9.57
CA TYR A 17 -9.25 -5.57 10.20
C TYR A 17 -8.05 -5.31 9.30
N LEU A 18 -6.90 -5.10 9.93
CA LEU A 18 -5.60 -4.98 9.30
C LEU A 18 -4.74 -6.14 9.75
N GLY A 19 -4.46 -7.07 8.83
CA GLY A 19 -3.58 -8.20 9.09
C GLY A 19 -2.15 -7.87 8.67
N PHE A 20 -1.20 -8.26 9.49
CA PHE A 20 0.23 -8.11 9.21
C PHE A 20 0.87 -9.47 8.98
N SER A 21 1.81 -9.52 8.06
CA SER A 21 2.52 -10.74 7.71
C SER A 21 3.96 -10.41 7.33
N ILE A 22 4.87 -11.27 7.76
CA ILE A 22 6.28 -11.21 7.40
C ILE A 22 6.52 -12.36 6.42
N LEU A 23 7.13 -12.01 5.29
CA LEU A 23 7.44 -12.94 4.20
C LEU A 23 8.96 -12.97 4.03
N SER A 24 9.55 -14.16 4.12
CA SER A 24 10.97 -14.38 3.88
C SER A 24 11.16 -15.72 3.16
N ARG A 25 11.59 -15.68 1.90
CA ARG A 25 11.77 -16.87 1.04
C ARG A 25 10.53 -17.78 1.07
N GLU A 26 10.64 -18.94 1.73
CA GLU A 26 9.59 -19.95 1.84
C GLU A 26 8.79 -19.84 3.15
N THR A 27 9.14 -18.90 4.02
CA THR A 27 8.48 -18.66 5.29
C THR A 27 7.48 -17.51 5.19
N HIS A 28 6.24 -17.80 5.56
CA HIS A 28 5.19 -16.81 5.77
C HIS A 28 4.75 -16.85 7.23
N LEU A 29 5.09 -15.81 7.98
CA LEU A 29 4.66 -15.65 9.37
C LEU A 29 3.52 -14.64 9.44
N TYR A 30 2.40 -15.06 10.00
CA TYR A 30 1.33 -14.14 10.37
C TYR A 30 1.71 -13.42 11.66
N ALA A 31 1.92 -12.11 11.59
CA ALA A 31 2.55 -11.34 12.66
C ALA A 31 1.55 -10.57 13.53
N GLY A 32 0.31 -10.38 13.08
CA GLY A 32 -0.69 -9.69 13.89
C GLY A 32 -1.99 -9.40 13.17
N LEU A 33 -3.01 -9.03 13.97
CA LEU A 33 -4.31 -8.58 13.51
C LEU A 33 -4.75 -7.39 14.36
N GLU A 34 -5.02 -6.26 13.71
CA GLU A 34 -5.56 -5.08 14.37
C GLU A 34 -6.98 -4.82 13.90
N GLN A 35 -7.89 -4.56 14.84
CA GLN A 35 -9.24 -4.12 14.51
C GLN A 35 -9.23 -2.61 14.25
N VAL A 36 -9.75 -2.20 13.10
CA VAL A 36 -9.79 -0.79 12.68
C VAL A 36 -11.23 -0.31 12.72
N ALA A 37 -11.48 0.80 13.42
CA ALA A 37 -12.79 1.44 13.42
C ALA A 37 -13.07 2.10 12.05
N THR A 38 -14.35 2.17 11.66
CA THR A 38 -14.75 2.84 10.42
C THR A 38 -14.31 4.31 10.44
N GLY A 39 -13.59 4.74 9.40
CA GLY A 39 -13.07 6.11 9.27
C GLY A 39 -11.75 6.38 10.01
N GLN A 40 -11.28 5.45 10.85
CA GLN A 40 -9.96 5.55 11.48
C GLN A 40 -8.86 5.44 10.42
N SER A 41 -7.84 6.30 10.52
CA SER A 41 -6.66 6.19 9.67
C SER A 41 -5.91 4.91 9.99
N LYS A 42 -5.59 4.13 8.95
CA LYS A 42 -4.77 2.93 9.07
C LYS A 42 -3.27 3.24 9.15
N ILE A 43 -2.85 4.44 8.72
CA ILE A 43 -1.43 4.82 8.65
C ILE A 43 -0.73 4.67 10.01
N PRO A 44 -1.21 5.27 11.12
CA PRO A 44 -0.50 5.18 12.40
C PRO A 44 -0.35 3.74 12.90
N ILE A 45 -1.31 2.88 12.59
CA ILE A 45 -1.28 1.46 12.97
C ILE A 45 -0.17 0.73 12.20
N ILE A 46 -0.04 1.02 10.90
CA ILE A 46 1.02 0.45 10.05
C ILE A 46 2.39 0.93 10.51
N ILE A 47 2.57 2.24 10.70
CA ILE A 47 3.83 2.84 11.14
C ILE A 47 4.29 2.24 12.48
N LYS A 48 3.38 2.18 13.47
CA LYS A 48 3.69 1.58 14.77
C LYS A 48 4.11 0.10 14.66
N PHE A 49 3.48 -0.65 13.75
CA PHE A 49 3.85 -2.04 13.52
C PHE A 49 5.25 -2.15 12.90
N LEU A 50 5.57 -1.31 11.90
CA LEU A 50 6.88 -1.29 11.25
C LEU A 50 7.99 -0.86 12.23
N ASP A 51 7.76 0.18 13.02
CA ASP A 51 8.67 0.61 14.08
C ASP A 51 8.97 -0.54 15.05
N HIS A 52 7.93 -1.26 15.48
CA HIS A 52 8.11 -2.40 16.37
C HIS A 52 8.97 -3.52 15.75
N LEU A 53 8.86 -3.77 14.44
CA LEU A 53 9.73 -4.73 13.76
C LEU A 53 11.18 -4.25 13.72
N LEU A 54 11.42 -2.97 13.47
CA LEU A 54 12.75 -2.37 13.50
C LEU A 54 13.37 -2.48 14.90
N ASP A 55 12.59 -2.19 15.95
CA ASP A 55 13.02 -2.33 17.35
C ASP A 55 13.41 -3.78 17.71
N LEU A 56 12.75 -4.77 17.11
CA LEU A 56 13.07 -6.19 17.26
C LEU A 56 14.31 -6.61 16.43
N GLY A 57 14.91 -5.70 15.67
CA GLY A 57 16.11 -5.93 14.87
C GLY A 57 15.85 -6.46 13.45
N PHE A 58 14.60 -6.40 12.96
CA PHE A 58 14.33 -6.71 11.56
C PHE A 58 14.83 -5.61 10.63
N GLU A 59 15.31 -6.01 9.44
CA GLU A 59 15.64 -5.08 8.36
C GLU A 59 14.44 -4.89 7.43
N LEU A 60 13.97 -3.65 7.28
CA LEU A 60 12.83 -3.33 6.43
C LEU A 60 13.28 -3.04 4.99
N LYS A 61 13.28 -4.05 4.12
CA LYS A 61 13.61 -3.86 2.68
C LYS A 61 12.42 -3.49 1.83
N TYR A 62 11.36 -4.30 1.92
CA TYR A 62 10.18 -4.16 1.07
C TYR A 62 8.90 -4.33 1.88
N VAL A 63 7.93 -3.45 1.63
CA VAL A 63 6.59 -3.51 2.18
C VAL A 63 5.61 -3.78 1.03
N LEU A 64 4.98 -4.95 1.07
CA LEU A 64 3.92 -5.32 0.13
C LEU A 64 2.58 -4.86 0.69
N MET A 65 1.84 -4.03 -0.06
CA MET A 65 0.52 -3.56 0.37
C MET A 65 -0.52 -3.66 -0.75
N ASP A 66 -1.79 -3.76 -0.37
CA ASP A 66 -2.91 -3.69 -1.32
C ASP A 66 -3.19 -2.23 -1.77
N ARG A 67 -3.99 -2.10 -2.82
CA ARG A 67 -4.40 -0.85 -3.46
C ARG A 67 -5.19 0.09 -2.56
N GLU A 68 -5.68 -0.36 -1.42
CA GLU A 68 -6.35 0.53 -0.48
C GLU A 68 -5.38 1.41 0.33
N PHE A 69 -4.08 1.08 0.30
CA PHE A 69 -3.03 1.79 1.04
C PHE A 69 -2.25 2.81 0.18
N TYR A 70 -2.77 3.17 -1.00
CA TYR A 70 -2.21 4.23 -1.86
C TYR A 70 -2.34 5.62 -1.22
N ARG A 71 -1.50 5.94 -0.24
CA ARG A 71 -1.38 7.27 0.36
C ARG A 71 0.06 7.73 0.30
N ALA A 72 0.29 8.90 -0.30
CA ALA A 72 1.63 9.46 -0.48
C ALA A 72 2.36 9.65 0.87
N GLU A 73 1.63 10.04 1.92
CA GLU A 73 2.12 10.09 3.30
C GLU A 73 2.73 8.75 3.76
N LEU A 74 2.00 7.63 3.60
CA LEU A 74 2.50 6.32 4.01
C LEU A 74 3.73 5.89 3.19
N LEU A 75 3.78 6.23 1.90
CA LEU A 75 4.94 5.93 1.05
C LEU A 75 6.19 6.71 1.49
N ASP A 76 6.00 7.97 1.87
CA ASP A 76 7.06 8.86 2.35
C ASP A 76 7.63 8.35 3.68
N GLU A 77 6.76 8.00 4.63
CA GLU A 77 7.16 7.44 5.94
C GLU A 77 7.93 6.13 5.80
N ILE A 78 7.43 5.16 5.02
CA ILE A 78 8.13 3.88 4.78
C ILE A 78 9.49 4.13 4.13
N LYS A 79 9.59 5.12 3.24
CA LYS A 79 10.87 5.49 2.62
C LYS A 79 11.83 6.10 3.62
N GLY A 80 11.34 6.93 4.54
CA GLY A 80 12.09 7.46 5.68
C GLY A 80 12.63 6.37 6.60
N MET A 81 11.90 5.26 6.74
CA MET A 81 12.32 4.05 7.47
C MET A 81 13.32 3.16 6.71
N GLY A 82 13.75 3.57 5.51
CA GLY A 82 14.68 2.80 4.67
C GLY A 82 14.04 1.69 3.84
N GLY A 83 12.71 1.56 3.88
CA GLY A 83 11.97 0.57 3.12
C GLY A 83 11.57 1.06 1.72
N ASP A 84 11.35 0.11 0.81
CA ASP A 84 10.68 0.33 -0.46
C ASP A 84 9.29 -0.32 -0.48
N VAL A 85 8.42 0.16 -1.35
CA VAL A 85 7.01 -0.26 -1.37
C VAL A 85 6.65 -0.92 -2.69
N LEU A 86 6.00 -2.08 -2.61
CA LEU A 86 5.47 -2.83 -3.74
C LEU A 86 3.95 -2.89 -3.66
N ILE A 87 3.24 -2.23 -4.58
CA ILE A 87 1.77 -2.16 -4.59
C ILE A 87 1.24 -2.46 -6.01
N PRO A 88 0.13 -3.22 -6.15
CA PRO A 88 -0.53 -3.40 -7.44
C PRO A 88 -1.02 -2.07 -8.01
N ALA A 89 -0.66 -1.72 -9.25
CA ALA A 89 -1.06 -0.44 -9.84
C ALA A 89 -2.59 -0.26 -9.88
N LYS A 90 -3.08 0.91 -9.44
CA LYS A 90 -4.48 1.29 -9.68
C LYS A 90 -4.64 1.80 -11.10
N GLN A 91 -5.68 1.33 -11.79
CA GLN A 91 -5.96 1.60 -13.21
C GLN A 91 -6.51 3.01 -13.44
N TYR A 92 -5.78 4.04 -13.00
CA TYR A 92 -6.10 5.44 -13.28
C TYR A 92 -5.97 5.74 -14.78
N LYS A 93 -6.65 6.80 -15.25
CA LYS A 93 -6.61 7.22 -16.67
C LYS A 93 -5.18 7.31 -17.21
N LYS A 94 -4.27 7.90 -16.44
CA LYS A 94 -2.85 8.05 -16.80
C LYS A 94 -2.08 6.72 -16.85
N VAL A 95 -2.38 5.80 -15.94
CA VAL A 95 -1.78 4.45 -15.95
C VAL A 95 -2.27 3.65 -17.15
N LYS A 96 -3.58 3.72 -17.48
CA LYS A 96 -4.12 3.10 -18.69
C LYS A 96 -3.49 3.67 -19.96
N GLN A 97 -3.29 4.98 -20.01
CA GLN A 97 -2.59 5.65 -21.11
C GLN A 97 -1.15 5.13 -21.25
N PHE A 98 -0.42 4.99 -20.14
CA PHE A 98 0.94 4.44 -20.17
C PHE A 98 0.99 2.99 -20.66
N ILE A 99 0.00 2.18 -20.31
CA ILE A 99 -0.11 0.80 -20.82
C ILE A 99 -0.37 0.82 -22.33
N ALA A 100 -1.29 1.64 -22.82
CA ALA A 100 -1.55 1.77 -24.25
C ALA A 100 -0.32 2.25 -25.03
N GLU A 101 0.36 3.29 -24.54
CA GLU A 101 1.59 3.82 -25.15
C GLU A 101 2.72 2.78 -25.19
N TYR A 102 2.82 1.91 -24.17
CA TYR A 102 3.76 0.78 -24.18
C TYR A 102 3.38 -0.27 -25.24
N LEU A 103 2.10 -0.64 -25.33
CA LEU A 103 1.61 -1.59 -26.35
C LEU A 103 1.78 -1.06 -27.77
N GLU A 104 1.73 0.25 -27.96
CA GLU A 104 1.99 0.94 -29.22
C GLU A 104 3.50 1.12 -29.53
N GLY A 105 4.40 0.69 -28.63
CA GLY A 105 5.85 0.83 -28.79
C GLY A 105 6.41 2.24 -28.57
N LYS A 106 5.60 3.18 -28.04
CA LYS A 106 5.97 4.59 -27.83
C LYS A 106 6.68 4.82 -26.49
N LYS A 107 6.54 3.91 -25.54
CA LYS A 107 7.15 4.00 -24.21
C LYS A 107 7.80 2.70 -23.78
N ASN A 108 8.76 2.83 -22.86
CA ASN A 108 9.42 1.70 -22.22
C ASN A 108 8.50 1.01 -21.21
N ARG A 109 8.86 -0.23 -20.88
CA ARG A 109 8.17 -1.07 -19.88
C ARG A 109 8.16 -0.49 -18.47
N VAL A 110 9.21 0.26 -18.11
CA VAL A 110 9.37 0.91 -16.80
C VAL A 110 9.17 2.40 -16.94
N ILE A 111 8.20 2.96 -16.21
CA ILE A 111 7.78 4.36 -16.32
C ILE A 111 7.78 5.00 -14.93
N LYS A 112 8.43 6.16 -14.79
CA LYS A 112 8.35 6.96 -13.58
C LYS A 112 6.96 7.60 -13.45
N TYR A 113 6.37 7.47 -12.27
CA TYR A 113 5.06 8.04 -11.95
C TYR A 113 5.11 8.72 -10.59
N THR A 114 4.53 9.91 -10.48
CA THR A 114 4.47 10.66 -9.22
C THR A 114 3.07 10.53 -8.63
N PHE A 115 3.01 9.99 -7.41
CA PHE A 115 1.86 10.11 -6.54
C PHE A 115 1.93 11.44 -5.81
N SER A 116 0.80 12.12 -5.70
CA SER A 116 0.66 13.30 -4.85
C SER A 116 -0.57 13.18 -3.99
N SER A 117 -0.55 13.82 -2.82
CA SER A 117 -1.76 14.09 -2.06
C SER A 117 -2.76 14.93 -2.87
N ALA A 118 -4.02 14.96 -2.42
CA ALA A 118 -5.01 15.88 -2.98
C ALA A 118 -4.54 17.33 -2.85
N LEU A 119 -4.94 18.18 -3.80
CA LEU A 119 -4.57 19.61 -3.83
C LEU A 119 -5.02 20.36 -2.57
N GLU A 120 -6.14 19.93 -2.00
CA GLU A 120 -6.83 20.48 -0.82
C GLU A 120 -6.32 19.89 0.51
N ALA A 121 -5.35 18.96 0.47
CA ALA A 121 -4.82 18.37 1.70
C ALA A 121 -4.03 19.41 2.49
N LYS A 122 -4.19 19.42 3.83
CA LYS A 122 -3.45 20.31 4.75
C LYS A 122 -1.92 20.15 4.61
N CYS A 123 -1.46 18.91 4.41
CA CYS A 123 -0.07 18.59 4.13
C CYS A 123 0.05 17.99 2.74
N ARG A 124 1.05 18.44 1.97
CA ARG A 124 1.30 17.94 0.61
C ARG A 124 2.44 16.93 0.63
N PHE A 125 2.12 15.71 0.21
CA PHE A 125 3.09 14.62 0.07
C PHE A 125 3.26 14.28 -1.41
N PHE A 126 4.50 13.99 -1.79
CA PHE A 126 4.86 13.56 -3.14
C PHE A 126 5.72 12.30 -3.04
N ALA A 127 5.32 11.25 -3.74
CA ALA A 127 6.08 10.01 -3.79
C ALA A 127 6.37 9.66 -5.24
N TYR A 128 7.65 9.45 -5.55
CA TYR A 128 8.07 8.94 -6.85
C TYR A 128 8.05 7.42 -6.82
N VAL A 129 7.32 6.82 -7.75
CA VAL A 129 7.27 5.37 -7.92
C VAL A 129 7.64 4.98 -9.34
N TYR A 130 8.01 3.71 -9.50
CA TYR A 130 8.17 3.09 -10.80
C TYR A 130 6.98 2.19 -11.11
N LEU A 131 6.28 2.50 -12.20
CA LEU A 131 5.29 1.60 -12.79
C LEU A 131 6.02 0.60 -13.69
N ILE A 132 5.86 -0.69 -13.40
CA ILE A 132 6.39 -1.78 -14.22
C ILE A 132 5.20 -2.44 -14.93
N ILE A 133 5.16 -2.33 -16.26
CA ILE A 133 4.14 -2.98 -17.08
C ILE A 133 4.54 -4.45 -17.27
N LYS A 134 3.63 -5.37 -17.00
CA LYS A 134 3.87 -6.81 -17.12
C LYS A 134 3.53 -7.31 -18.52
#